data_AF-A0A522AP33-F1
#
_entry.id   AF-A0A522AP33-F1
#
_cell.length_a   1.000
_cell.length_b   1.000
_cell.length_c   1.000
_cell.angle_alpha   90.00
_cell.angle_beta   90.00
_cell.angle_gamma   90.00
#
_symmetry.space_group_name_H-M   'P 1'
#
loop_
_entity.id
_entity.type
_entity.pdbx_description
1 polymer ?
#
loop_
_entity_poly.entity_id
_entity_poly.type
_entity_poly.pdbx_seq_one_letter_code
_entity_poly.pdbx_strand_id
1 'polypeptide(L)'
;MNYTRKLPATGSRVAQALCFAGIAFLTFLSLPSARGATVSLAASDVLGETSFNTGLHWSNAAAPAATNNYFTSNFILRTPPNSSSYPFGGASLTVNNTNGYSQGLLYKGSGSSGTITITNLILAGGFISHAMSAADTFRLAGNLTVASNSTIYAKQGPIILVAPVSGSATLTNLLADSASGTLSFSNASNTFTGNIVNNGYFTLLSGANLNFVIGDSGVNNRFNSPPNSTALFSGRFVFDLSSASTNLGSAWAVGTNVNQSYGSTFSADGFARVGGGNGAGVWQAATNGTFYSFDTASGVLQVVSSLSTN
;
A
#
# COMPACT_ATOMS: atom_id res chain seq x y z
N MET A 1 -8.94 -74.98 37.34
CA MET A 1 -10.12 -75.10 38.21
C MET A 1 -10.51 -73.68 38.62
N ASN A 2 -11.66 -73.19 38.16
CA ASN A 2 -12.15 -71.83 38.42
C ASN A 2 -12.93 -71.75 39.75
N TYR A 3 -13.11 -70.50 40.22
CA TYR A 3 -13.83 -69.99 41.40
C TYR A 3 -12.97 -69.89 42.68
N THR A 4 -12.92 -68.78 43.43
CA THR A 4 -14.00 -67.84 43.76
C THR A 4 -13.49 -66.48 44.29
N ARG A 5 -14.28 -65.45 44.00
CA ARG A 5 -14.29 -64.04 44.41
C ARG A 5 -14.35 -63.78 45.93
N LYS A 6 -13.70 -62.73 46.44
CA LYS A 6 -14.24 -61.76 47.44
C LYS A 6 -13.23 -60.66 47.80
N LEU A 7 -13.61 -59.40 47.57
CA LEU A 7 -13.14 -58.22 48.33
C LEU A 7 -14.23 -57.86 49.34
N PRO A 8 -13.85 -57.40 50.54
CA PRO A 8 -14.52 -56.22 51.08
C PRO A 8 -13.58 -55.23 51.80
N ALA A 9 -13.78 -53.96 51.43
CA ALA A 9 -13.97 -52.76 52.24
C ALA A 9 -13.22 -52.51 53.59
N THR A 10 -12.64 -51.29 53.63
CA THR A 10 -12.68 -50.27 54.70
C THR A 10 -11.93 -50.49 56.01
N GLY A 11 -11.03 -49.53 56.32
CA GLY A 11 -10.83 -49.08 57.71
C GLY A 11 -9.48 -48.41 58.02
N SER A 12 -9.55 -47.11 58.37
CA SER A 12 -8.69 -46.40 59.34
C SER A 12 -7.22 -46.13 58.95
N ARG A 13 -6.87 -44.93 58.43
CA ARG A 13 -6.53 -43.67 59.12
C ARG A 13 -5.14 -43.63 59.80
N VAL A 14 -4.47 -42.48 59.57
CA VAL A 14 -3.31 -41.87 60.27
C VAL A 14 -1.94 -42.46 59.81
N ALA A 15 -0.93 -41.73 59.34
CA ALA A 15 -0.52 -40.34 59.56
C ALA A 15 0.09 -39.71 58.29
N GLN A 16 -0.13 -38.40 58.16
CA GLN A 16 0.46 -37.50 57.17
C GLN A 16 1.95 -37.28 57.44
N ALA A 17 2.78 -37.37 56.40
CA ALA A 17 4.05 -36.65 56.32
C ALA A 17 3.94 -35.71 55.11
N LEU A 18 3.55 -34.45 55.36
CA LEU A 18 3.55 -33.40 54.34
C LEU A 18 4.97 -32.82 54.24
N CYS A 19 5.67 -33.12 53.14
CA CYS A 19 6.81 -32.33 52.69
C CYS A 19 6.30 -30.97 52.16
N PHE A 20 6.71 -29.87 52.79
CA PHE A 20 6.52 -28.53 52.24
C PHE A 20 7.51 -28.31 51.09
N ALA A 21 7.05 -28.45 49.85
CA ALA A 21 7.73 -27.88 48.69
C ALA A 21 7.23 -26.44 48.52
N GLY A 22 8.11 -25.46 48.79
CA GLY A 22 7.84 -24.05 48.57
C GLY A 22 7.63 -23.76 47.09
N ILE A 23 6.39 -23.53 46.68
CA ILE A 23 6.05 -22.99 45.36
C ILE A 23 6.32 -21.49 45.42
N ALA A 24 7.43 -21.06 44.80
CA ALA A 24 7.67 -19.66 44.50
C ALA A 24 6.62 -19.20 43.47
N PHE A 25 5.66 -18.39 43.92
CA PHE A 25 4.68 -17.76 43.06
C PHE A 25 5.38 -16.63 42.29
N LEU A 26 5.91 -16.94 41.10
CA LEU A 26 6.47 -15.96 40.19
C LEU A 26 5.32 -15.10 39.63
N THR A 27 5.08 -13.93 40.23
CA THR A 27 4.16 -12.95 39.65
C THR A 27 4.78 -12.41 38.37
N PHE A 28 4.34 -12.93 37.22
CA PHE A 28 4.54 -12.25 35.95
C PHE A 28 3.78 -10.93 36.01
N LEU A 29 4.48 -9.83 36.28
CA LEU A 29 3.97 -8.50 35.93
C LEU A 29 3.86 -8.48 34.41
N SER A 30 2.66 -8.67 33.89
CA SER A 30 2.33 -8.21 32.54
C SER A 30 2.41 -6.69 32.57
N LEU A 31 3.59 -6.14 32.25
CA LEU A 31 3.70 -4.72 31.95
C LEU A 31 2.70 -4.46 30.81
N PRO A 32 1.72 -3.57 30.97
CA PRO A 32 0.88 -3.19 29.85
C PRO A 32 1.82 -2.71 28.76
N SER A 33 1.76 -3.30 27.57
CA SER A 33 2.43 -2.74 26.40
C SER A 33 2.04 -1.27 26.35
N ALA A 34 3.00 -0.38 26.58
CA ALA A 34 2.75 1.05 26.57
C ALA A 34 2.14 1.36 25.20
N ARG A 35 0.84 1.64 25.17
CA ARG A 35 0.18 2.05 23.94
C ARG A 35 0.83 3.38 23.57
N GLY A 36 1.43 3.43 22.39
CA GLY A 36 2.03 4.64 21.90
C GLY A 36 1.06 5.81 21.98
N ALA A 37 1.52 6.96 22.50
CA ALA A 37 0.66 8.12 22.65
C ALA A 37 0.16 8.58 21.27
N THR A 38 -1.09 9.02 21.22
CA THR A 38 -1.65 9.70 20.05
C THR A 38 -1.25 11.16 20.10
N VAL A 39 -0.55 11.62 19.07
CA VAL A 39 -0.09 13.00 18.93
C VAL A 39 -0.70 13.59 17.66
N SER A 40 -1.44 14.67 17.79
CA SER A 40 -2.08 15.33 16.65
C SER A 40 -1.34 16.62 16.31
N LEU A 41 -1.29 16.95 15.02
CA LEU A 41 -0.88 18.27 14.59
C LEU A 41 -1.93 19.28 15.08
N ALA A 42 -1.49 20.35 15.72
CA ALA A 42 -2.34 21.37 16.35
C ALA A 42 -2.47 22.64 15.50
N ALA A 43 -1.57 22.83 14.53
CA ALA A 43 -1.59 23.92 13.56
C ALA A 43 -0.87 23.49 12.27
N SER A 44 -1.19 24.13 11.15
CA SER A 44 -0.46 23.92 9.89
C SER A 44 0.94 24.51 9.95
N ASP A 45 1.93 23.80 9.41
CA ASP A 45 3.23 24.38 9.11
C ASP A 45 3.07 25.50 8.08
N VAL A 46 3.45 26.73 8.43
CA VAL A 46 3.48 27.84 7.48
C VAL A 46 4.74 27.78 6.60
N LEU A 47 4.93 28.76 5.72
CA LEU A 47 6.11 28.78 4.84
C LEU A 47 7.40 28.84 5.67
N GLY A 48 8.35 27.94 5.38
CA GLY A 48 9.64 27.85 6.07
C GLY A 48 9.61 27.01 7.34
N GLU A 49 8.44 26.59 7.80
CA GLU A 49 8.28 25.73 8.96
C GLU A 49 8.23 24.25 8.58
N THR A 50 8.57 23.38 9.54
CA THR A 50 8.41 21.94 9.42
C THR A 50 8.22 21.31 10.79
N SER A 51 7.11 20.61 10.99
CA SER A 51 6.87 19.73 12.13
C SER A 51 7.32 18.29 11.84
N PHE A 52 7.76 18.00 10.61
CA PHE A 52 8.11 16.63 10.18
C PHE A 52 9.25 16.02 11.00
N ASN A 53 10.22 16.84 11.42
CA ASN A 53 11.35 16.43 12.25
C ASN A 53 11.61 17.37 13.44
N THR A 54 10.62 18.21 13.79
CA THR A 54 10.71 19.15 14.92
C THR A 54 9.44 19.07 15.79
N GLY A 55 9.49 19.66 16.98
CA GLY A 55 8.36 19.70 17.91
C GLY A 55 7.39 20.86 17.72
N LEU A 56 7.44 21.55 16.58
CA LEU A 56 6.81 22.86 16.40
C LEU A 56 5.30 22.87 16.64
N HIS A 57 4.51 22.17 15.82
CA HIS A 57 3.04 22.21 15.88
C HIS A 57 2.40 20.92 16.41
N TRP A 58 3.17 20.01 16.99
CA TRP A 58 2.60 18.80 17.60
C TRP A 58 1.94 19.12 18.94
N SER A 59 0.83 18.44 19.25
CA SER A 59 0.08 18.65 20.50
C SER A 59 0.90 18.38 21.78
N ASN A 60 2.01 17.66 21.67
CA ASN A 60 2.94 17.39 22.77
C ASN A 60 4.20 18.28 22.73
N ALA A 61 4.28 19.23 21.80
CA ALA A 61 5.39 20.17 21.61
C ALA A 61 6.79 19.50 21.49
N ALA A 62 6.85 18.25 21.04
CA ALA A 62 8.08 17.47 20.93
C ALA A 62 8.23 16.90 19.52
N ALA A 63 9.48 16.74 19.08
CA ALA A 63 9.78 16.14 17.79
C ALA A 63 9.21 14.72 17.69
N PRO A 64 8.87 14.23 16.48
CA PRO A 64 8.36 12.88 16.31
C PRO A 64 9.23 11.80 16.93
N ALA A 65 8.63 10.92 17.73
CA ALA A 65 9.32 9.88 18.48
C ALA A 65 8.71 8.49 18.20
N ALA A 66 9.57 7.46 18.16
CA ALA A 66 9.24 6.14 17.64
C ALA A 66 8.21 5.37 18.46
N THR A 67 7.87 5.87 19.65
CA THR A 67 6.82 5.31 20.50
C THR A 67 5.44 5.89 20.22
N ASN A 68 5.31 6.97 19.44
CA ASN A 68 4.06 7.71 19.30
C ASN A 68 3.46 7.59 17.89
N ASN A 69 2.13 7.65 17.81
CA ASN A 69 1.38 7.66 16.56
C ASN A 69 0.92 9.07 16.24
N TYR A 70 1.21 9.55 15.03
CA TYR A 70 1.00 10.94 14.64
C TYR A 70 -0.14 11.10 13.66
N PHE A 71 -0.93 12.17 13.80
CA PHE A 71 -2.08 12.47 12.93
C PHE A 71 -2.00 13.91 12.43
N THR A 72 -2.08 14.11 11.11
CA THR A 72 -2.10 15.48 10.55
C THR A 72 -3.40 16.21 10.86
N SER A 73 -4.48 15.48 11.17
CA SER A 73 -5.82 16.04 11.23
C SER A 73 -6.10 16.86 9.95
N ASN A 74 -6.69 18.04 10.08
CA ASN A 74 -7.00 18.95 8.99
C ASN A 74 -5.88 19.96 8.66
N PHE A 75 -4.67 19.73 9.18
CA PHE A 75 -3.54 20.64 9.06
C PHE A 75 -2.51 20.16 8.03
N ILE A 76 -1.68 21.10 7.59
CA ILE A 76 -0.61 20.85 6.62
C ILE A 76 0.69 20.52 7.37
N LEU A 77 1.29 19.38 7.05
CA LEU A 77 2.62 18.99 7.50
C LEU A 77 3.61 19.19 6.36
N ARG A 78 4.67 19.96 6.56
CA ARG A 78 5.72 20.22 5.56
C ARG A 78 6.95 19.38 5.85
N THR A 79 7.54 18.77 4.82
CA THR A 79 8.88 18.19 4.94
C THR A 79 9.94 19.29 5.03
N PRO A 80 11.18 19.00 5.49
CA PRO A 80 12.24 20.00 5.51
C PRO A 80 12.59 20.53 4.10
N PRO A 81 12.90 21.84 3.95
CA PRO A 81 13.05 22.48 2.63
C PRO A 81 14.47 22.43 2.07
N ASN A 82 15.07 21.24 1.98
CA ASN A 82 16.41 21.05 1.42
C ASN A 82 16.56 19.66 0.78
N SER A 83 17.76 19.34 0.30
CA SER A 83 18.06 18.11 -0.46
C SER A 83 18.45 16.89 0.38
N SER A 84 18.47 17.02 1.70
CA SER A 84 18.84 15.93 2.59
C SER A 84 17.73 14.88 2.70
N SER A 85 18.10 13.67 3.10
CA SER A 85 17.13 12.63 3.43
C SER A 85 16.68 12.77 4.89
N TYR A 86 15.39 12.53 5.15
CA TYR A 86 14.80 12.66 6.48
C TYR A 86 13.90 11.47 6.82
N PRO A 87 14.18 10.74 7.91
CA PRO A 87 13.21 9.83 8.49
C PRO A 87 12.18 10.61 9.32
N PHE A 88 10.91 10.23 9.24
CA PHE A 88 9.91 10.62 10.22
C PHE A 88 10.16 9.82 11.50
N GLY A 89 10.36 10.51 12.62
CA GLY A 89 10.72 9.85 13.88
C GLY A 89 9.57 9.10 14.55
N GLY A 90 8.32 9.28 14.11
CA GLY A 90 7.14 8.65 14.71
C GLY A 90 6.99 7.16 14.40
N ALA A 91 6.22 6.46 15.24
CA ALA A 91 5.84 5.06 15.01
C ALA A 91 4.96 4.91 13.75
N SER A 92 4.06 5.88 13.55
CA SER A 92 3.22 6.01 12.37
C SER A 92 2.88 7.48 12.10
N LEU A 93 2.57 7.78 10.83
CA LEU A 93 1.95 9.04 10.43
C LEU A 93 0.66 8.73 9.68
N THR A 94 -0.46 9.20 10.21
CA THR A 94 -1.75 9.18 9.53
C THR A 94 -2.01 10.55 8.91
N VAL A 95 -2.21 10.56 7.59
CA VAL A 95 -2.60 11.76 6.84
C VAL A 95 -4.08 11.69 6.55
N ASN A 96 -4.83 12.56 7.21
CA ASN A 96 -6.30 12.54 7.27
C ASN A 96 -6.91 13.94 7.17
N ASN A 97 -6.33 14.81 6.34
CA ASN A 97 -6.88 16.13 6.05
C ASN A 97 -8.07 16.01 5.09
N THR A 98 -9.29 16.02 5.64
CA THR A 98 -10.53 15.81 4.89
C THR A 98 -11.33 17.09 4.65
N ASN A 99 -10.82 18.24 5.08
CA ASN A 99 -11.47 19.55 4.96
C ASN A 99 -11.37 20.20 3.55
N GLY A 100 -10.92 19.47 2.53
CA GLY A 100 -10.85 19.95 1.15
C GLY A 100 -9.57 20.70 0.76
N TYR A 101 -8.62 20.94 1.68
CA TYR A 101 -7.31 21.49 1.32
C TYR A 101 -6.41 20.40 0.72
N SER A 102 -5.89 20.64 -0.48
CA SER A 102 -5.16 19.68 -1.30
C SER A 102 -3.67 19.52 -0.94
N GLN A 103 -3.32 19.53 0.35
CA GLN A 103 -1.90 19.65 0.76
C GLN A 103 -1.41 18.68 1.84
N GLY A 104 -2.24 18.25 2.79
CA GLY A 104 -1.93 17.21 3.81
C GLY A 104 -0.46 17.11 4.19
N LEU A 105 0.22 16.06 3.72
CA LEU A 105 1.68 15.98 3.69
C LEU A 105 2.23 16.69 2.45
N LEU A 106 2.89 17.83 2.66
CA LEU A 106 3.40 18.69 1.62
C LEU A 106 4.93 18.57 1.50
N TYR A 107 5.40 18.06 0.36
CA TYR A 107 6.83 17.99 0.07
C TYR A 107 7.41 19.35 -0.27
N LYS A 108 8.50 19.69 0.43
CA LYS A 108 9.26 20.94 0.30
C LYS A 108 10.75 20.75 0.00
N GLY A 109 11.22 19.52 -0.16
CA GLY A 109 12.64 19.25 -0.42
C GLY A 109 13.12 19.69 -1.81
N SER A 110 14.42 19.72 -2.01
CA SER A 110 15.05 20.13 -3.29
C SER A 110 15.98 19.08 -3.87
N GLY A 111 16.25 19.13 -5.17
CA GLY A 111 17.04 18.14 -5.89
C GLY A 111 16.31 16.80 -6.07
N SER A 112 17.05 15.80 -6.56
CA SER A 112 16.48 14.53 -7.03
C SER A 112 16.86 13.29 -6.19
N SER A 113 17.75 13.44 -5.21
CA SER A 113 18.31 12.33 -4.42
C SER A 113 17.73 12.19 -3.02
N GLY A 114 17.29 13.29 -2.41
CA GLY A 114 16.72 13.32 -1.07
C GLY A 114 15.55 12.34 -0.93
N THR A 115 15.54 11.57 0.14
CA THR A 115 14.48 10.59 0.43
C THR A 115 13.81 10.90 1.75
N ILE A 116 12.50 11.00 1.73
CA ILE A 116 11.67 11.11 2.93
C ILE A 116 11.20 9.69 3.27
N THR A 117 11.53 9.23 4.48
CA THR A 117 11.19 7.87 4.93
C THR A 117 10.18 7.93 6.05
N ILE A 118 9.03 7.28 5.87
CA ILE A 118 8.00 7.17 6.91
C ILE A 118 7.71 5.70 7.13
N THR A 119 8.17 5.14 8.25
CA THR A 119 8.14 3.70 8.53
C THR A 119 6.74 3.10 8.36
N ASN A 120 5.71 3.82 8.80
CA ASN A 120 4.31 3.43 8.65
C ASN A 120 3.45 4.66 8.32
N LEU A 121 3.28 4.94 7.03
CA LEU A 121 2.41 6.00 6.51
C LEU A 121 1.02 5.45 6.21
N ILE A 122 -0.01 6.09 6.75
CA ILE A 122 -1.40 5.72 6.57
C ILE A 122 -2.13 6.88 5.90
N LEU A 123 -2.64 6.65 4.69
CA LEU A 123 -3.55 7.57 4.01
C LEU A 123 -4.99 7.23 4.39
N ALA A 124 -5.58 8.06 5.24
CA ALA A 124 -6.92 7.89 5.78
C ALA A 124 -7.83 9.06 5.35
N GLY A 125 -7.95 9.27 4.03
CA GLY A 125 -8.75 10.35 3.46
C GLY A 125 -7.95 11.59 3.07
N GLY A 126 -6.64 11.60 3.34
CA GLY A 126 -5.77 12.77 3.19
C GLY A 126 -5.07 12.89 1.83
N PHE A 127 -4.20 13.89 1.77
CA PHE A 127 -3.44 14.29 0.58
C PHE A 127 -1.93 14.18 0.81
N ILE A 128 -1.21 13.71 -0.21
CA ILE A 128 0.23 13.94 -0.35
C ILE A 128 0.44 14.83 -1.56
N SER A 129 1.19 15.91 -1.41
CA SER A 129 1.34 16.92 -2.47
C SER A 129 2.80 17.36 -2.67
N HIS A 130 3.18 17.61 -3.93
CA HIS A 130 4.49 18.13 -4.30
C HIS A 130 4.44 19.64 -4.58
N ALA A 131 5.12 20.47 -3.77
CA ALA A 131 5.09 21.93 -3.92
C ALA A 131 6.48 22.55 -4.16
N MET A 132 7.29 21.87 -4.96
CA MET A 132 8.66 22.25 -5.34
C MET A 132 8.84 22.21 -6.85
N SER A 133 10.00 22.63 -7.36
CA SER A 133 10.24 22.72 -8.81
C SER A 133 10.01 21.39 -9.52
N ALA A 134 9.74 21.43 -10.83
CA ALA A 134 9.67 20.26 -11.70
C ALA A 134 10.96 19.42 -11.71
N ALA A 135 12.10 20.02 -11.35
CA ALA A 135 13.39 19.35 -11.21
C ALA A 135 13.59 18.66 -9.85
N ASP A 136 12.76 18.98 -8.85
CA ASP A 136 12.85 18.40 -7.52
C ASP A 136 12.01 17.11 -7.49
N THR A 137 12.56 16.03 -6.93
CA THR A 137 11.88 14.73 -6.87
C THR A 137 11.54 14.36 -5.44
N PHE A 138 10.26 14.12 -5.17
CA PHE A 138 9.85 13.54 -3.90
C PHE A 138 9.96 12.02 -3.96
N ARG A 139 11.03 11.49 -3.36
CA ARG A 139 11.18 10.05 -3.10
C ARG A 139 10.59 9.71 -1.74
N LEU A 140 9.51 8.92 -1.73
CA LEU A 140 8.81 8.50 -0.51
C LEU A 140 9.06 7.03 -0.21
N ALA A 141 9.81 6.76 0.85
CA ALA A 141 10.18 5.41 1.32
C ALA A 141 9.49 5.07 2.65
N GLY A 142 9.70 3.83 3.13
CA GLY A 142 9.02 3.28 4.30
C GLY A 142 7.89 2.34 3.87
N ASN A 143 6.70 2.44 4.46
CA ASN A 143 5.51 1.67 4.05
C ASN A 143 4.31 2.60 3.89
N LEU A 144 3.50 2.40 2.85
CA LEU A 144 2.31 3.22 2.57
C LEU A 144 1.04 2.35 2.57
N THR A 145 0.08 2.64 3.46
CA THR A 145 -1.24 2.01 3.47
C THR A 145 -2.32 3.00 3.03
N VAL A 146 -3.08 2.68 2.00
CA VAL A 146 -4.27 3.45 1.58
C VAL A 146 -5.50 2.89 2.31
N ALA A 147 -5.75 3.41 3.51
CA ALA A 147 -6.80 2.95 4.42
C ALA A 147 -8.18 3.56 4.11
N SER A 148 -8.22 4.71 3.45
CA SER A 148 -9.46 5.34 2.96
C SER A 148 -9.19 6.08 1.66
N ASN A 149 -10.24 6.47 0.93
CA ASN A 149 -10.09 7.13 -0.37
C ASN A 149 -9.21 8.37 -0.26
N SER A 150 -8.05 8.36 -0.88
CA SER A 150 -7.01 9.35 -0.66
C SER A 150 -6.40 9.83 -1.96
N THR A 151 -5.63 10.92 -1.89
CA THR A 151 -5.07 11.56 -3.06
C THR A 151 -3.56 11.69 -2.96
N ILE A 152 -2.86 11.40 -4.06
CA ILE A 152 -1.47 11.79 -4.27
C ILE A 152 -1.43 12.75 -5.44
N TYR A 153 -0.83 13.92 -5.22
CA TYR A 153 -0.81 15.00 -6.17
C TYR A 153 0.62 15.41 -6.47
N ALA A 154 1.16 14.86 -7.57
CA ALA A 154 2.45 15.25 -8.13
C ALA A 154 2.39 16.64 -8.79
N LYS A 155 1.87 17.64 -8.06
CA LYS A 155 1.44 18.93 -8.59
C LYS A 155 2.50 19.63 -9.42
N GLN A 156 3.66 19.90 -8.82
CA GLN A 156 4.69 20.72 -9.45
C GLN A 156 5.92 19.93 -9.92
N GLY A 157 6.06 18.68 -9.46
CA GLY A 157 7.20 17.82 -9.76
C GLY A 157 6.91 16.36 -9.41
N PRO A 158 7.82 15.44 -9.77
CA PRO A 158 7.59 14.00 -9.68
C PRO A 158 7.52 13.50 -8.22
N ILE A 159 6.63 12.52 -8.01
CA ILE A 159 6.56 11.73 -6.77
C ILE A 159 6.89 10.28 -7.11
N ILE A 160 7.93 9.73 -6.49
CA ILE A 160 8.30 8.33 -6.62
C ILE A 160 8.00 7.62 -5.30
N LEU A 161 7.02 6.71 -5.34
CA LEU A 161 6.76 5.79 -4.24
C LEU A 161 7.77 4.65 -4.29
N VAL A 162 8.74 4.75 -3.39
CA VAL A 162 9.74 3.71 -3.10
C VAL A 162 9.20 2.75 -2.04
N ALA A 163 8.30 3.22 -1.18
CA ALA A 163 7.54 2.38 -0.25
C ALA A 163 6.67 1.36 -1.01
N PRO A 164 6.56 0.10 -0.53
CA PRO A 164 5.48 -0.76 -0.95
C PRO A 164 4.14 -0.12 -0.56
N VAL A 165 3.19 -0.19 -1.48
CA VAL A 165 1.84 0.32 -1.33
C VAL A 165 0.89 -0.83 -1.01
N SER A 166 0.06 -0.67 0.02
CA SER A 166 -0.96 -1.63 0.47
C SER A 166 -2.31 -0.95 0.69
N GLY A 167 -3.35 -1.74 0.98
CA GLY A 167 -4.72 -1.25 1.20
C GLY A 167 -5.63 -1.50 0.00
N SER A 168 -6.92 -1.19 0.18
CA SER A 168 -7.98 -1.50 -0.79
C SER A 168 -8.87 -0.30 -1.12
N ALA A 169 -8.67 0.84 -0.46
CA ALA A 169 -9.42 2.06 -0.78
C ALA A 169 -8.94 2.69 -2.09
N THR A 170 -9.71 3.61 -2.64
CA THR A 170 -9.36 4.26 -3.92
C THR A 170 -8.19 5.23 -3.73
N LEU A 171 -7.20 5.14 -4.62
CA LEU A 171 -6.13 6.11 -4.72
C LEU A 171 -6.33 6.99 -5.96
N THR A 172 -6.44 8.29 -5.75
CA THR A 172 -6.56 9.26 -6.84
C THR A 172 -5.22 9.94 -7.10
N ASN A 173 -4.75 9.91 -8.35
CA ASN A 173 -3.69 10.79 -8.84
C ASN A 173 -4.34 11.99 -9.54
N LEU A 174 -4.05 13.21 -9.10
CA LEU A 174 -4.60 14.42 -9.74
C LEU A 174 -3.75 14.87 -10.93
N LEU A 175 -4.35 15.67 -11.81
CA LEU A 175 -3.66 16.29 -12.93
C LEU A 175 -2.61 17.29 -12.42
N ALA A 176 -1.34 17.00 -12.69
CA ALA A 176 -0.21 17.89 -12.39
C ALA A 176 -0.24 19.18 -13.22
N ASP A 177 0.49 20.19 -12.75
CA ASP A 177 0.66 21.48 -13.45
C ASP A 177 1.42 21.31 -14.78
N SER A 178 2.18 20.22 -14.95
CA SER A 178 2.82 19.82 -16.20
C SER A 178 3.13 18.31 -16.24
N ALA A 179 3.53 17.80 -17.41
CA ALA A 179 3.92 16.40 -17.59
C ALA A 179 5.12 15.93 -16.74
N SER A 180 5.93 16.87 -16.22
CA SER A 180 7.01 16.53 -15.28
C SER A 180 6.49 16.02 -13.93
N GLY A 181 5.26 16.39 -13.56
CA GLY A 181 4.57 15.93 -12.37
C GLY A 181 3.99 14.52 -12.54
N THR A 182 4.87 13.52 -12.52
CA THR A 182 4.49 12.11 -12.66
C THR A 182 4.46 11.42 -11.29
N LEU A 183 3.39 10.67 -11.02
CA LEU A 183 3.32 9.71 -9.91
C LEU A 183 3.90 8.37 -10.38
N SER A 184 4.95 7.90 -9.72
CA SER A 184 5.62 6.64 -10.05
C SER A 184 5.55 5.62 -8.92
N PHE A 185 5.19 4.38 -9.26
CA PHE A 185 5.34 3.22 -8.36
C PHE A 185 6.63 2.50 -8.74
N SER A 186 7.51 2.26 -7.77
CA SER A 186 8.84 1.67 -8.02
C SER A 186 9.11 0.38 -7.24
N ASN A 187 8.28 0.06 -6.25
CA ASN A 187 8.48 -1.10 -5.39
C ASN A 187 7.85 -2.37 -5.99
N ALA A 188 8.53 -3.52 -5.83
CA ALA A 188 8.09 -4.83 -6.29
C ALA A 188 7.17 -5.57 -5.31
N SER A 189 6.99 -5.06 -4.10
CA SER A 189 6.26 -5.70 -3.00
C SER A 189 4.94 -4.98 -2.71
N ASN A 190 4.34 -4.32 -3.70
CA ASN A 190 3.03 -3.70 -3.51
C ASN A 190 1.99 -4.81 -3.29
N THR A 191 1.12 -4.63 -2.31
CA THR A 191 -0.05 -5.49 -2.04
C THR A 191 -1.37 -4.72 -2.19
N PHE A 192 -1.31 -3.51 -2.74
CA PHE A 192 -2.48 -2.67 -2.99
C PHE A 192 -3.44 -3.33 -3.96
N THR A 193 -4.72 -3.40 -3.57
CA THR A 193 -5.83 -3.99 -4.33
C THR A 193 -6.99 -3.00 -4.51
N GLY A 194 -6.76 -1.72 -4.23
CA GLY A 194 -7.75 -0.68 -4.46
C GLY A 194 -7.83 -0.23 -5.92
N ASN A 195 -8.81 0.62 -6.20
CA ASN A 195 -8.89 1.30 -7.49
C ASN A 195 -7.85 2.41 -7.58
N ILE A 196 -7.29 2.61 -8.77
CA ILE A 196 -6.47 3.78 -9.10
C ILE A 196 -7.26 4.65 -10.07
N VAL A 197 -7.50 5.91 -9.69
CA VAL A 197 -8.06 6.93 -10.58
C VAL A 197 -6.92 7.87 -10.96
N ASN A 198 -6.35 7.67 -12.15
CA ASN A 198 -5.26 8.49 -12.65
C ASN A 198 -5.79 9.63 -13.52
N ASN A 199 -5.89 10.84 -12.99
CA ASN A 199 -6.27 12.04 -13.75
C ASN A 199 -5.06 12.80 -14.34
N GLY A 200 -3.84 12.30 -14.14
CA GLY A 200 -2.59 12.98 -14.53
C GLY A 200 -1.61 12.05 -15.25
N TYR A 201 -0.36 12.10 -14.82
CA TYR A 201 0.73 11.30 -15.37
C TYR A 201 1.10 10.21 -14.38
N PHE A 202 1.04 8.95 -14.81
CA PHE A 202 1.37 7.80 -13.99
C PHE A 202 2.44 6.93 -14.66
N THR A 203 3.33 6.36 -13.86
CA THR A 203 4.27 5.34 -14.34
C THR A 203 4.39 4.20 -13.34
N LEU A 204 4.21 2.98 -13.83
CA LEU A 204 4.66 1.78 -13.12
C LEU A 204 6.07 1.44 -13.63
N LEU A 205 7.09 1.67 -12.81
CA LEU A 205 8.48 1.46 -13.21
C LEU A 205 8.79 -0.03 -13.39
N SER A 206 9.86 -0.31 -14.14
CA SER A 206 10.38 -1.67 -14.30
C SER A 206 10.66 -2.32 -12.94
N GLY A 207 10.27 -3.58 -12.78
CA GLY A 207 10.38 -4.33 -11.52
C GLY A 207 9.27 -4.04 -10.50
N ALA A 208 8.50 -2.96 -10.63
CA ALA A 208 7.34 -2.69 -9.76
C ALA A 208 6.11 -3.52 -10.17
N ASN A 209 5.10 -3.59 -9.30
CA ASN A 209 3.86 -4.32 -9.59
C ASN A 209 2.57 -3.54 -9.28
N LEU A 210 1.50 -3.86 -10.00
CA LEU A 210 0.11 -3.57 -9.64
C LEU A 210 -0.67 -4.88 -9.53
N ASN A 211 -1.54 -4.98 -8.51
CA ASN A 211 -2.34 -6.18 -8.27
C ASN A 211 -3.80 -5.93 -8.65
N PHE A 212 -4.41 -6.94 -9.26
CA PHE A 212 -5.80 -6.97 -9.65
C PHE A 212 -6.46 -8.23 -9.09
N VAL A 213 -7.47 -8.04 -8.26
CA VAL A 213 -8.31 -9.11 -7.73
C VAL A 213 -9.48 -9.30 -8.68
N ILE A 214 -9.58 -10.50 -9.25
CA ILE A 214 -10.56 -10.84 -10.29
C ILE A 214 -11.60 -11.77 -9.68
N GLY A 215 -12.86 -11.34 -9.66
CA GLY A 215 -13.99 -12.12 -9.14
C GLY A 215 -14.94 -12.57 -10.25
N ASP A 216 -16.25 -12.49 -9.98
CA ASP A 216 -17.30 -12.67 -11.00
C ASP A 216 -17.10 -11.73 -12.20
N SER A 217 -17.70 -12.05 -13.35
CA SER A 217 -17.56 -11.23 -14.56
C SER A 217 -17.87 -9.75 -14.29
N GLY A 218 -16.94 -8.87 -14.65
CA GLY A 218 -17.02 -7.42 -14.44
C GLY A 218 -16.68 -6.94 -13.01
N VAL A 219 -16.36 -7.85 -12.09
CA VAL A 219 -16.00 -7.53 -10.70
C VAL A 219 -14.49 -7.60 -10.51
N ASN A 220 -13.85 -6.43 -10.50
CA ASN A 220 -12.42 -6.28 -10.23
C ASN A 220 -12.09 -4.87 -9.71
N ASN A 221 -10.94 -4.71 -9.06
CA ASN A 221 -10.34 -3.38 -8.93
C ASN A 221 -9.72 -2.96 -10.27
N ARG A 222 -9.67 -1.65 -10.51
CA ARG A 222 -9.37 -1.11 -11.85
C ARG A 222 -8.41 0.08 -11.82
N PHE A 223 -7.69 0.23 -12.92
CA PHE A 223 -6.92 1.43 -13.23
C PHE A 223 -7.68 2.29 -14.25
N ASN A 224 -8.18 3.44 -13.82
CA ASN A 224 -8.93 4.38 -14.65
C ASN A 224 -8.06 5.56 -15.06
N SER A 225 -8.23 6.03 -16.28
CA SER A 225 -7.51 7.18 -16.84
C SER A 225 -8.43 7.94 -17.79
N PRO A 226 -8.96 9.13 -17.47
CA PRO A 226 -9.72 9.92 -18.43
C PRO A 226 -8.86 10.31 -19.64
N PRO A 227 -9.45 10.74 -20.76
CA PRO A 227 -8.74 10.99 -22.02
C PRO A 227 -7.52 11.93 -21.95
N ASN A 228 -7.46 12.84 -20.97
CA ASN A 228 -6.37 13.80 -20.77
C ASN A 228 -5.25 13.31 -19.85
N SER A 229 -5.33 12.08 -19.35
CA SER A 229 -4.30 11.44 -18.51
C SER A 229 -3.45 10.49 -19.33
N THR A 230 -2.25 10.18 -18.85
CA THR A 230 -1.35 9.20 -19.49
C THR A 230 -0.82 8.21 -18.45
N ALA A 231 -0.59 6.98 -18.90
CA ALA A 231 0.05 5.96 -18.09
C ALA A 231 1.09 5.19 -18.89
N LEU A 232 2.25 4.96 -18.29
CA LEU A 232 3.27 4.06 -18.80
C LEU A 232 3.44 2.89 -17.84
N PHE A 233 3.17 1.66 -18.30
CA PHE A 233 3.38 0.45 -17.54
C PHE A 233 4.63 -0.26 -18.03
N SER A 234 5.71 -0.21 -17.25
CA SER A 234 6.95 -0.95 -17.50
C SER A 234 7.19 -2.04 -16.47
N GLY A 235 6.42 -2.07 -15.37
CA GLY A 235 6.44 -3.13 -14.38
C GLY A 235 5.54 -4.31 -14.76
N ARG A 236 5.08 -5.04 -13.75
CA ARG A 236 4.25 -6.23 -13.93
C ARG A 236 2.82 -6.05 -13.42
N PHE A 237 1.86 -6.65 -14.12
CA PHE A 237 0.51 -6.83 -13.61
C PHE A 237 0.39 -8.19 -12.95
N VAL A 238 -0.20 -8.23 -11.75
CA VAL A 238 -0.43 -9.45 -10.99
C VAL A 238 -1.95 -9.67 -10.91
N PHE A 239 -2.43 -10.74 -11.51
CA PHE A 239 -3.84 -11.12 -11.43
C PHE A 239 -4.03 -12.18 -10.36
N ASP A 240 -4.76 -11.84 -9.30
CA ASP A 240 -5.32 -12.84 -8.39
C ASP A 240 -6.60 -13.40 -9.01
N LEU A 241 -6.50 -14.62 -9.51
CA LEU A 241 -7.56 -15.34 -10.19
C LEU A 241 -8.27 -16.35 -9.27
N SER A 242 -7.96 -16.37 -7.97
CA SER A 242 -8.46 -17.40 -7.04
C SER A 242 -9.99 -17.46 -6.95
N SER A 243 -10.69 -16.36 -7.21
CA SER A 243 -12.15 -16.25 -7.25
C SER A 243 -12.70 -15.86 -8.62
N ALA A 244 -11.88 -15.89 -9.67
CA ALA A 244 -12.28 -15.46 -10.99
C ALA A 244 -13.33 -16.40 -11.60
N SER A 245 -14.37 -15.84 -12.24
CA SER A 245 -15.30 -16.62 -13.07
C SER A 245 -14.54 -17.45 -14.10
N THR A 246 -14.98 -18.68 -14.33
CA THR A 246 -14.42 -19.60 -15.34
C THR A 246 -15.33 -19.75 -16.57
N ASN A 247 -16.45 -19.02 -16.62
CA ASN A 247 -17.41 -19.08 -17.71
C ASN A 247 -16.87 -18.37 -18.95
N LEU A 248 -16.94 -19.04 -20.10
CA LEU A 248 -16.54 -18.47 -21.38
C LEU A 248 -17.23 -17.12 -21.64
N GLY A 249 -16.44 -16.11 -22.03
CA GLY A 249 -16.93 -14.75 -22.27
C GLY A 249 -17.03 -13.85 -21.04
N SER A 250 -16.73 -14.36 -19.83
CA SER A 250 -16.53 -13.50 -18.67
C SER A 250 -15.38 -12.52 -18.94
N ALA A 251 -15.56 -11.25 -18.58
CA ALA A 251 -14.59 -10.20 -18.90
C ALA A 251 -14.47 -9.15 -17.78
N TRP A 252 -13.29 -8.56 -17.66
CA TRP A 252 -12.92 -7.59 -16.63
C TRP A 252 -12.16 -6.42 -17.24
N ALA A 253 -12.61 -5.22 -16.90
CA ALA A 253 -11.99 -3.97 -17.30
C ALA A 253 -10.81 -3.65 -16.36
N VAL A 254 -9.58 -3.99 -16.77
CA VAL A 254 -8.36 -3.79 -15.94
C VAL A 254 -7.81 -2.37 -16.15
N GLY A 255 -7.72 -1.94 -17.41
CA GLY A 255 -7.18 -0.63 -17.81
C GLY A 255 -7.78 -0.14 -19.13
N THR A 256 -9.00 0.38 -19.12
CA THR A 256 -9.81 0.52 -20.35
C THR A 256 -9.76 1.91 -21.02
N ASN A 257 -8.62 2.61 -21.05
CA ASN A 257 -8.60 4.01 -21.51
C ASN A 257 -7.50 4.40 -22.51
N VAL A 258 -7.75 5.55 -23.16
CA VAL A 258 -7.23 6.00 -24.47
C VAL A 258 -5.73 6.32 -24.56
N ASN A 259 -4.98 6.35 -23.45
CA ASN A 259 -3.58 6.80 -23.42
C ASN A 259 -2.71 5.97 -22.47
N GLN A 260 -2.87 4.64 -22.54
CA GLN A 260 -2.02 3.70 -21.82
C GLN A 260 -0.97 3.12 -22.76
N SER A 261 0.27 3.09 -22.30
CA SER A 261 1.40 2.51 -23.02
C SER A 261 2.09 1.46 -22.16
N TYR A 262 2.64 0.44 -22.82
CA TYR A 262 3.29 -0.68 -22.15
C TYR A 262 4.75 -0.74 -22.62
N GLY A 263 5.68 -0.50 -21.69
CA GLY A 263 7.11 -0.47 -21.95
C GLY A 263 7.66 -1.86 -22.27
N SER A 264 8.89 -1.92 -22.81
CA SER A 264 9.52 -3.18 -23.22
C SER A 264 9.75 -4.20 -22.09
N THR A 265 9.72 -3.76 -20.83
CA THR A 265 9.84 -4.65 -19.66
C THR A 265 8.50 -5.05 -19.07
N PHE A 266 7.38 -4.61 -19.64
CA PHE A 266 6.05 -4.97 -19.15
C PHE A 266 5.83 -6.49 -19.20
N SER A 267 5.17 -7.02 -18.16
CA SER A 267 4.76 -8.41 -18.08
C SER A 267 3.46 -8.58 -17.32
N ALA A 268 2.79 -9.71 -17.51
CA ALA A 268 1.68 -10.17 -16.67
C ALA A 268 2.10 -11.45 -15.94
N ASP A 269 2.17 -11.40 -14.61
CA ASP A 269 2.66 -12.50 -13.78
C ASP A 269 1.77 -13.74 -13.95
N GLY A 270 2.38 -14.89 -14.27
CA GLY A 270 1.68 -16.14 -14.53
C GLY A 270 1.09 -16.27 -15.94
N PHE A 271 1.25 -15.26 -16.80
CA PHE A 271 0.80 -15.28 -18.19
C PHE A 271 2.00 -15.32 -19.15
N ALA A 272 1.79 -15.93 -20.32
CA ALA A 272 2.73 -15.89 -21.43
C ALA A 272 2.22 -14.95 -22.53
N ARG A 273 3.10 -14.10 -23.06
CA ARG A 273 2.78 -13.25 -24.21
C ARG A 273 2.71 -14.08 -25.49
N VAL A 274 1.64 -13.90 -26.27
CA VAL A 274 1.53 -14.47 -27.62
C VAL A 274 2.62 -13.88 -28.51
N GLY A 275 3.39 -14.75 -29.17
CA GLY A 275 4.60 -14.37 -29.92
C GLY A 275 5.85 -14.18 -29.05
N GLY A 276 5.78 -14.46 -27.74
CA GLY A 276 6.90 -14.45 -26.80
C GLY A 276 7.37 -13.06 -26.35
N GLY A 277 8.30 -13.04 -25.38
CA GLY A 277 8.91 -11.82 -24.86
C GLY A 277 8.02 -10.97 -23.95
N ASN A 278 8.42 -9.72 -23.77
CA ASN A 278 7.78 -8.73 -22.88
C ASN A 278 7.16 -7.57 -23.69
N GLY A 279 6.38 -6.71 -23.04
CA GLY A 279 5.79 -5.52 -23.64
C GLY A 279 4.31 -5.66 -24.03
N ALA A 280 3.82 -4.66 -24.77
CA ALA A 280 2.45 -4.64 -25.29
C ALA A 280 2.13 -5.91 -26.09
N GLY A 281 0.94 -6.45 -25.91
CA GLY A 281 0.44 -7.61 -26.66
C GLY A 281 -0.71 -8.31 -25.94
N VAL A 282 -0.99 -9.52 -26.41
CA VAL A 282 -1.94 -10.44 -25.78
C VAL A 282 -1.18 -11.39 -24.87
N TRP A 283 -1.59 -11.48 -23.62
CA TRP A 283 -1.04 -12.32 -22.57
C TRP A 283 -2.05 -13.39 -22.21
N GLN A 284 -1.65 -14.66 -22.15
CA GLN A 284 -2.57 -15.76 -21.89
C GLN A 284 -2.07 -16.72 -20.82
N ALA A 285 -2.99 -17.32 -20.07
CA ALA A 285 -2.69 -18.30 -19.03
C ALA A 285 -3.76 -19.40 -18.99
N ALA A 286 -3.32 -20.63 -18.70
CA ALA A 286 -4.21 -21.71 -18.30
C ALA A 286 -4.17 -21.86 -16.78
N THR A 287 -5.29 -21.60 -16.11
CA THR A 287 -5.40 -21.68 -14.64
C THR A 287 -6.85 -21.96 -14.25
N ASN A 288 -7.06 -22.53 -13.07
CA ASN A 288 -8.40 -22.92 -12.59
C ASN A 288 -9.23 -23.75 -13.58
N GLY A 289 -8.56 -24.57 -14.41
CA GLY A 289 -9.23 -25.41 -15.41
C GLY A 289 -9.81 -24.65 -16.62
N THR A 290 -9.48 -23.36 -16.81
CA THR A 290 -9.91 -22.55 -17.95
C THR A 290 -8.76 -21.73 -18.53
N PHE A 291 -9.04 -20.94 -19.57
CA PHE A 291 -8.07 -20.10 -20.25
C PHE A 291 -8.42 -18.63 -20.10
N TYR A 292 -7.46 -17.82 -19.68
CA TYR A 292 -7.59 -16.38 -19.56
C TYR A 292 -6.71 -15.69 -20.60
N SER A 293 -7.20 -14.57 -21.14
CA SER A 293 -6.50 -13.70 -22.10
C SER A 293 -6.61 -12.25 -21.66
N PHE A 294 -5.48 -11.59 -21.44
CA PHE A 294 -5.37 -10.15 -21.21
C PHE A 294 -4.80 -9.49 -22.44
N ASP A 295 -5.52 -8.53 -23.01
CA ASP A 295 -5.05 -7.75 -24.15
C ASP A 295 -4.71 -6.32 -23.70
N THR A 296 -3.45 -5.93 -23.85
CA THR A 296 -2.98 -4.59 -23.49
C THR A 296 -3.62 -3.46 -24.33
N ALA A 297 -4.09 -3.76 -25.55
CA ALA A 297 -4.69 -2.75 -26.42
C ALA A 297 -6.08 -2.35 -25.96
N SER A 298 -6.89 -3.33 -25.54
CA SER A 298 -8.22 -3.08 -24.95
C SER A 298 -8.18 -2.85 -23.43
N GLY A 299 -7.13 -3.34 -22.76
CA GLY A 299 -7.02 -3.36 -21.30
C GLY A 299 -8.03 -4.28 -20.62
N VAL A 300 -8.49 -5.31 -21.34
CA VAL A 300 -9.50 -6.27 -20.90
C VAL A 300 -8.86 -7.62 -20.64
N LEU A 301 -9.15 -8.20 -19.47
CA LEU A 301 -8.94 -9.62 -19.17
C LEU A 301 -10.24 -10.37 -19.47
N GLN A 302 -10.17 -11.54 -20.10
CA GLN A 302 -11.35 -12.33 -20.43
C GLN A 302 -11.08 -13.84 -20.39
N VAL A 303 -12.15 -14.62 -20.18
CA VAL A 303 -12.12 -16.08 -20.36
C VAL A 303 -12.31 -16.42 -21.84
N VAL A 304 -11.39 -17.20 -22.39
CA VAL A 304 -11.38 -17.63 -23.80
C VAL A 304 -11.52 -19.15 -23.90
N SER A 305 -11.88 -19.65 -25.08
CA SER A 305 -12.12 -21.09 -25.31
C SER A 305 -10.85 -21.92 -25.43
N SER A 306 -9.72 -21.29 -25.78
CA SER A 306 -8.41 -21.92 -25.93
C SER A 306 -7.29 -20.88 -25.92
N LEU A 307 -6.07 -21.34 -25.66
CA LEU A 307 -4.87 -20.53 -25.87
C LEU A 307 -4.53 -20.45 -27.36
N SER A 308 -3.98 -19.31 -27.77
CA SER A 308 -3.42 -19.14 -29.10
C SER A 308 -2.14 -19.98 -29.22
N THR A 309 -1.99 -20.69 -30.34
CA THR A 309 -0.73 -21.36 -30.69
C THR A 309 0.30 -20.29 -31.07
N ASN A 310 1.47 -20.31 -30.44
CA ASN A 310 2.63 -19.55 -30.87
C ASN A 310 3.22 -20.09 -32.17
#